data_AF-A0AAD4MYR2-F1
#
_entry.id   AF-A0AAD4MYR2-F1
#
_cell.length_a   1.000
_cell.length_b   1.000
_cell.length_c   1.000
_cell.angle_alpha   90.00
_cell.angle_beta   90.00
_cell.angle_gamma   90.00
#
_symmetry.space_group_name_H-M   'P 1'
#
loop_
_entity.id
_entity.type
_entity.pdbx_description
1 polymer ?
#
loop_
_entity_poly.entity_id
_entity_poly.type
_entity_poly.pdbx_seq_one_letter_code
_entity_poly.pdbx_strand_id
1 'polypeptide(L)'
;MHSSQPISSQTPKKLNPHHHGKCPNRVRHAKASPWRLTSQLHTINEYSVAICGFCLNILLIWLILKKSVKEMKIYSKILLQTCFIDFVLLTFIGSVQPIYIVSDGWNLMVPNGPFRTIGHPWNFLLMASWFFMVHISISTNCVPFIYRYLVICRSRAVSAFQYFLMLVACALVITVYFCLLTWSTYPPEEQQNRNYTAVIQILGMKLDHPSQFRVGLMTTSKSITWLLTCTYITEYGIRSNRISDFHACSQLFDYSCVWHKNTKVCSTRIAELTKTRSESTTKLYSNIAVFATIPLHWVPLFNPIVTIWVIKPYRRVFTCTARKPIFPISTGVSGTAASAHSNAGNTQD
;
A
#
# COMPACT_ATOMS: atom_id res chain seq x y z
N MET A 1 -41.07 21.76 34.47
CA MET A 1 -41.26 23.22 34.39
C MET A 1 -39.89 23.87 34.32
N HIS A 2 -39.34 24.07 33.12
CA HIS A 2 -38.07 24.76 32.93
C HIS A 2 -38.34 26.17 32.40
N SER A 3 -37.87 27.14 33.18
CA SER A 3 -38.01 28.58 32.97
C SER A 3 -37.29 29.05 31.71
N SER A 4 -38.06 29.46 30.71
CA SER A 4 -37.59 30.16 29.51
C SER A 4 -37.11 31.56 29.87
N GLN A 5 -35.82 31.87 29.65
CA GLN A 5 -35.34 33.25 29.75
C GLN A 5 -35.59 34.02 28.44
N PRO A 6 -35.96 35.31 28.52
CA PRO A 6 -36.27 36.13 27.35
C PRO A 6 -34.99 36.57 26.62
N ILE A 7 -34.98 36.36 25.30
CA ILE A 7 -33.95 36.82 24.36
C ILE A 7 -34.05 38.34 24.27
N SER A 8 -33.04 39.05 24.79
CA SER A 8 -32.95 40.51 24.68
C SER A 8 -32.65 40.91 23.24
N SER A 9 -33.56 41.67 22.63
CA SER A 9 -33.41 42.30 21.32
C SER A 9 -32.34 43.41 21.38
N GLN A 10 -31.11 43.10 21.00
CA GLN A 10 -30.10 44.13 20.73
C GLN A 10 -30.36 44.74 19.35
N THR A 11 -30.79 46.00 19.35
CA THR A 11 -30.92 46.84 18.16
C THR A 11 -29.57 47.02 17.45
N PRO A 12 -29.51 46.90 16.11
CA PRO A 12 -28.28 47.03 15.35
C PRO A 12 -27.77 48.48 15.41
N LYS A 13 -26.56 48.67 15.97
CA LYS A 13 -25.82 49.94 15.87
C LYS A 13 -25.53 50.23 14.39
N LYS A 14 -26.11 51.31 13.86
CA LYS A 14 -25.77 51.89 12.55
C LYS A 14 -24.27 52.18 12.50
N LEU A 15 -23.55 51.42 11.68
CA LEU A 15 -22.14 51.65 11.39
C LEU A 15 -22.02 52.84 10.43
N ASN A 16 -21.14 53.77 10.77
CA ASN A 16 -20.91 55.04 10.10
C ASN A 16 -20.20 54.82 8.73
N PRO A 17 -20.74 55.27 7.58
CA PRO A 17 -20.25 54.87 6.25
C PRO A 17 -19.14 55.75 5.65
N HIS A 18 -18.46 56.60 6.42
CA HIS A 18 -17.51 57.58 5.86
C HIS A 18 -16.07 57.40 6.37
N HIS A 19 -15.35 56.41 5.82
CA HIS A 19 -13.89 56.49 5.67
C HIS A 19 -13.42 55.65 4.47
N HIS A 20 -13.57 56.21 3.27
CA HIS A 20 -12.89 55.73 2.07
C HIS A 20 -11.42 56.17 2.09
N GLY A 21 -10.63 55.54 2.95
CA GLY A 21 -9.17 55.52 2.80
C GLY A 21 -8.82 54.66 1.59
N LYS A 22 -8.27 55.27 0.54
CA LYS A 22 -7.68 54.56 -0.61
C LYS A 22 -6.50 53.72 -0.11
N CYS A 23 -6.74 52.49 0.34
CA CYS A 23 -5.67 51.51 0.51
C CYS A 23 -5.05 51.26 -0.87
N PRO A 24 -3.74 51.49 -1.07
CA PRO A 24 -3.08 51.17 -2.32
C PRO A 24 -3.18 49.66 -2.53
N ASN A 25 -3.98 49.26 -3.52
CA ASN A 25 -4.11 47.89 -4.03
C ASN A 25 -2.77 47.46 -4.66
N ARG A 26 -1.73 47.29 -3.85
CA ARG A 26 -0.53 46.56 -4.25
C ARG A 26 -0.91 45.09 -4.17
N VAL A 27 -1.52 44.59 -5.25
CA VAL A 27 -1.70 43.17 -5.52
C VAL A 27 -0.30 42.56 -5.57
N ARG A 28 0.22 42.16 -4.40
CA ARG A 28 1.44 41.37 -4.35
C ARG A 28 1.07 40.06 -5.04
N HIS A 29 1.67 39.81 -6.20
CA HIS A 29 1.64 38.50 -6.83
C HIS A 29 2.03 37.48 -5.76
N ALA A 30 1.03 36.74 -5.26
CA ALA A 30 1.23 35.74 -4.25
C ALA A 30 2.21 34.72 -4.84
N LYS A 31 3.40 34.61 -4.25
CA LYS A 31 4.37 33.58 -4.63
C LYS A 31 3.63 32.24 -4.65
N ALA A 32 3.76 31.49 -5.75
CA ALA A 32 3.12 30.19 -5.89
C ALA A 32 3.42 29.34 -4.64
N SER A 33 2.38 28.78 -4.03
CA SER A 33 2.57 28.00 -2.80
C SER A 33 3.45 26.78 -3.10
N PRO A 34 4.47 26.48 -2.28
CA PRO A 34 5.34 25.32 -2.46
C PRO A 34 4.58 23.99 -2.66
N TRP A 35 3.39 23.90 -2.07
CA TRP A 35 2.46 22.78 -2.22
C TRP A 35 2.12 22.43 -3.67
N ARG A 36 1.92 23.44 -4.55
CA ARG A 36 1.56 23.17 -5.96
C ARG A 36 2.64 22.36 -6.67
N LEU A 37 3.90 22.70 -6.43
CA LEU A 37 5.03 21.99 -7.01
C LEU A 37 5.11 20.56 -6.46
N THR A 38 5.01 20.39 -5.14
CA THR A 38 5.05 19.07 -4.49
C THR A 38 3.92 18.15 -5.01
N SER A 39 2.70 18.67 -5.11
CA SER A 39 1.55 17.92 -5.64
C SER A 39 1.73 17.54 -7.12
N GLN A 40 2.27 18.44 -7.95
CA GLN A 40 2.59 18.14 -9.35
C GLN A 40 3.66 17.05 -9.47
N LEU A 41 4.74 17.14 -8.71
CA LEU A 41 5.81 16.13 -8.70
C LEU A 41 5.28 14.76 -8.25
N HIS A 42 4.43 14.74 -7.22
CA HIS A 42 3.77 13.52 -6.77
C HIS A 42 2.90 12.91 -7.88
N THR A 43 2.04 13.70 -8.53
CA THR A 43 1.20 13.22 -9.65
C THR A 43 2.02 12.70 -10.81
N ILE A 44 3.12 13.38 -11.18
CA ILE A 44 4.03 12.91 -12.23
C ILE A 44 4.62 11.55 -11.82
N ASN A 45 5.13 11.42 -10.58
CA ASN A 45 5.63 10.15 -10.06
C ASN A 45 4.59 9.04 -10.13
N GLU A 46 3.37 9.26 -9.63
CA GLU A 46 2.33 8.22 -9.61
C GLU A 46 1.95 7.74 -11.02
N TYR A 47 1.86 8.65 -11.99
CA TYR A 47 1.59 8.26 -13.38
C TYR A 47 2.79 7.55 -14.02
N SER A 48 4.01 8.03 -13.79
CA SER A 48 5.22 7.35 -14.27
C SER A 48 5.31 5.92 -13.73
N VAL A 49 5.08 5.75 -12.42
CA VAL A 49 5.01 4.45 -11.75
C VAL A 49 3.92 3.59 -12.37
N ALA A 50 2.69 4.09 -12.52
CA ALA A 50 1.58 3.34 -13.12
C ALA A 50 1.93 2.84 -14.53
N ILE A 51 2.41 3.73 -15.41
CA ILE A 51 2.76 3.42 -16.80
C ILE A 51 3.92 2.41 -16.86
N CYS A 52 5.03 2.70 -16.18
CA CYS A 52 6.18 1.79 -16.16
C CYS A 52 5.82 0.44 -15.56
N GLY A 53 5.02 0.42 -14.48
CA GLY A 53 4.52 -0.79 -13.84
C GLY A 53 3.68 -1.64 -14.78
N PHE A 54 2.76 -1.03 -15.54
CA PHE A 54 1.97 -1.75 -16.54
C PHE A 54 2.87 -2.33 -17.63
N CYS A 55 3.78 -1.54 -18.21
CA CYS A 55 4.70 -2.01 -19.23
C CYS A 55 5.55 -3.20 -18.76
N LEU A 56 6.11 -3.12 -17.54
CA LEU A 56 6.92 -4.19 -16.96
C LEU A 56 6.12 -5.45 -16.65
N ASN A 57 4.89 -5.32 -16.15
CA ASN A 57 4.02 -6.46 -15.89
C ASN A 57 3.54 -7.13 -17.19
N ILE A 58 3.23 -6.37 -18.26
CA ILE A 58 2.94 -6.92 -19.59
C ILE A 58 4.15 -7.71 -20.12
N LEU A 59 5.34 -7.12 -20.03
CA LEU A 59 6.59 -7.77 -20.45
C LEU A 59 6.85 -9.06 -19.67
N LEU A 60 6.64 -9.04 -18.35
CA LEU A 60 6.78 -10.23 -17.52
C LEU A 60 5.76 -11.30 -17.89
N ILE A 61 4.50 -10.95 -18.12
CA ILE A 61 3.47 -11.91 -18.60
C ILE A 61 3.90 -12.55 -19.91
N TRP A 62 4.40 -11.75 -20.86
CA TRP A 62 4.91 -12.28 -22.13
C TRP A 62 6.08 -13.27 -21.92
N LEU A 63 7.03 -12.95 -21.03
CA LEU A 63 8.13 -13.85 -20.67
C LEU A 63 7.63 -15.14 -20.00
N ILE A 64 6.65 -15.04 -19.10
CA ILE A 64 6.05 -16.19 -18.44
C ILE A 64 5.41 -17.12 -19.49
N LEU A 65 4.63 -16.57 -20.41
CA LEU A 65 3.92 -17.36 -21.42
C LEU A 65 4.85 -17.96 -22.48
N LYS A 66 5.93 -17.26 -22.87
CA LYS A 66 6.79 -17.68 -23.99
C LYS A 66 8.11 -18.35 -23.58
N LYS A 67 8.61 -18.10 -22.37
CA LYS A 67 9.97 -18.52 -21.95
C LYS A 67 10.01 -19.39 -20.70
N SER A 68 8.87 -19.70 -20.09
CA SER A 68 8.83 -20.62 -18.93
C SER A 68 9.09 -22.07 -19.34
N VAL A 69 9.98 -22.76 -18.61
CA VAL A 69 10.26 -24.18 -18.79
C VAL A 69 9.15 -25.05 -18.17
N LYS A 70 8.96 -26.30 -18.64
CA LYS A 70 7.85 -27.17 -18.23
C LYS A 70 7.88 -27.49 -16.73
N GLU A 71 9.08 -27.56 -16.15
CA GLU A 71 9.33 -27.81 -14.73
C GLU A 71 8.86 -26.65 -13.85
N MET A 72 8.77 -25.44 -14.39
CA MET A 72 8.34 -24.24 -13.67
C MET A 72 6.85 -23.95 -13.78
N LYS A 73 6.03 -24.85 -14.35
CA LYS A 73 4.60 -24.60 -14.62
C LYS A 73 3.80 -24.10 -13.40
N ILE A 74 4.02 -24.67 -12.22
CA ILE A 74 3.32 -24.23 -11.00
C ILE A 74 3.76 -22.82 -10.63
N TYR A 75 5.07 -22.57 -10.67
CA TYR A 75 5.65 -21.28 -10.35
C TYR A 75 5.26 -20.19 -11.36
N SER A 76 5.12 -20.51 -12.65
CA SER A 76 4.59 -19.60 -13.66
C SER A 76 3.16 -19.13 -13.34
N LYS A 77 2.32 -20.00 -12.77
CA LYS A 77 0.96 -19.61 -12.31
C LYS A 77 1.02 -18.65 -11.13
N ILE A 78 1.95 -18.90 -10.19
CA ILE A 78 2.20 -18.00 -9.05
C ILE A 78 2.61 -16.61 -9.55
N LEU A 79 3.57 -16.54 -10.46
CA LEU A 79 4.01 -15.27 -11.04
C LEU A 79 2.88 -14.54 -11.78
N LEU A 80 2.08 -15.26 -12.55
CA LEU A 80 0.94 -14.68 -13.27
C LEU A 80 -0.09 -14.07 -12.30
N GLN A 81 -0.34 -14.75 -11.18
CA GLN A 81 -1.19 -14.23 -10.11
C GLN A 81 -0.61 -12.97 -9.48
N THR A 82 0.69 -12.89 -9.23
CA THR A 82 1.32 -11.66 -8.72
C THR A 82 1.21 -10.52 -9.72
N CYS A 83 1.48 -10.77 -11.02
CA CYS A 83 1.27 -9.75 -12.06
C CYS A 83 -0.17 -9.23 -12.05
N PHE A 84 -1.17 -10.10 -11.92
CA PHE A 84 -2.57 -9.70 -11.87
C PHE A 84 -2.87 -8.78 -10.67
N ILE A 85 -2.37 -9.09 -9.48
CA ILE A 85 -2.52 -8.23 -8.30
C ILE A 85 -1.84 -6.88 -8.53
N ASP A 86 -0.64 -6.87 -9.13
CA ASP A 86 0.07 -5.65 -9.46
C ASP A 86 -0.69 -4.79 -10.47
N PHE A 87 -1.34 -5.38 -11.49
CA PHE A 87 -2.22 -4.65 -12.43
C PHE A 87 -3.37 -3.93 -11.71
N VAL A 88 -4.05 -4.63 -10.79
CA VAL A 88 -5.16 -4.04 -10.04
C VAL A 88 -4.62 -2.92 -9.15
N LEU A 89 -3.52 -3.15 -8.44
CA LEU A 89 -2.90 -2.12 -7.59
C LEU A 89 -2.45 -0.89 -8.39
N LEU A 90 -1.80 -1.07 -9.54
CA LEU A 90 -1.37 0.02 -10.43
C LEU A 90 -2.57 0.84 -10.94
N THR A 91 -3.71 0.20 -11.18
CA THR A 91 -4.96 0.88 -11.54
C THR A 91 -5.45 1.77 -10.40
N PHE A 92 -5.40 1.29 -9.15
CA PHE A 92 -5.75 2.10 -7.99
C PHE A 92 -4.74 3.23 -7.73
N ILE A 93 -3.44 2.98 -7.91
CA ILE A 93 -2.39 4.00 -7.78
C ILE A 93 -2.65 5.16 -8.75
N GLY A 94 -2.83 4.86 -10.04
CA GLY A 94 -3.07 5.88 -11.06
C GLY A 94 -4.39 6.64 -10.89
N SER A 95 -5.42 5.99 -10.33
CA SER A 95 -6.76 6.57 -10.20
C SER A 95 -6.99 7.35 -8.91
N VAL A 96 -6.39 6.93 -7.79
CA VAL A 96 -6.60 7.54 -6.47
C VAL A 96 -5.51 8.58 -6.17
N GLN A 97 -4.25 8.29 -6.48
CA GLN A 97 -3.07 9.13 -6.18
C GLN A 97 -3.10 9.72 -4.76
N PRO A 98 -3.00 8.90 -3.71
CA PRO A 98 -3.14 9.37 -2.33
C PRO A 98 -1.98 10.25 -1.92
N ILE A 99 -2.27 11.43 -1.38
CA ILE A 99 -1.30 12.30 -0.73
C ILE A 99 -1.47 12.22 0.78
N TYR A 100 -0.36 11.98 1.48
CA TYR A 100 -0.28 11.90 2.93
C TYR A 100 0.05 13.27 3.51
N ILE A 101 -0.81 13.76 4.39
CA ILE A 101 -0.64 15.02 5.11
C ILE A 101 -0.67 14.71 6.60
N VAL A 102 0.36 15.15 7.32
CA VAL A 102 0.41 15.02 8.79
C VAL A 102 0.23 16.40 9.40
N SER A 103 -0.81 16.58 10.20
CA SER A 103 -1.06 17.84 10.93
C SER A 103 -1.61 17.57 12.31
N ASP A 104 -1.03 18.22 13.33
CA ASP A 104 -1.49 18.16 14.72
C ASP A 104 -1.63 16.72 15.27
N GLY A 105 -0.73 15.83 14.83
CA GLY A 105 -0.75 14.41 15.18
C GLY A 105 -1.77 13.56 14.41
N TRP A 106 -2.55 14.17 13.52
CA TRP A 106 -3.46 13.48 12.62
C TRP A 106 -2.77 13.15 11.29
N ASN A 107 -3.09 11.97 10.77
CA ASN A 107 -2.70 11.55 9.43
C ASN A 107 -3.93 11.67 8.54
N LEU A 108 -3.85 12.51 7.52
CA LEU A 108 -4.92 12.77 6.57
C LEU A 108 -4.46 12.25 5.21
N MET A 109 -5.30 11.44 4.55
CA MET A 109 -5.07 11.04 3.17
C MET A 109 -6.05 11.79 2.27
N VAL A 110 -5.50 12.44 1.25
CA VAL A 110 -6.28 13.21 0.27
C VAL A 110 -6.05 12.60 -1.11
N PRO A 111 -7.09 12.18 -1.84
CA PRO A 111 -6.91 11.74 -3.21
C PRO A 111 -6.53 12.92 -4.11
N ASN A 112 -5.53 12.72 -4.95
CA ASN A 112 -5.12 13.70 -5.96
C ASN A 112 -5.41 13.25 -7.40
N GLY A 113 -5.95 12.05 -7.58
CA GLY A 113 -6.20 11.46 -8.89
C GLY A 113 -7.49 11.95 -9.57
N PRO A 114 -7.85 11.35 -10.72
CA PRO A 114 -9.07 11.66 -11.47
C PRO A 114 -10.36 11.60 -10.64
N PHE A 115 -10.39 10.76 -9.60
CA PHE A 115 -11.56 10.58 -8.74
C PHE A 115 -11.64 11.53 -7.55
N ARG A 116 -10.76 12.53 -7.46
CA ARG A 116 -10.76 13.50 -6.34
C ARG A 116 -12.08 14.25 -6.16
N THR A 117 -12.81 14.50 -7.25
CA THR A 117 -14.07 15.25 -7.25
C THR A 117 -15.28 14.40 -6.90
N ILE A 118 -15.11 13.09 -6.78
CA ILE A 118 -16.20 12.20 -6.39
C ILE A 118 -16.62 12.54 -4.96
N GLY A 119 -17.93 12.62 -4.73
CA GLY A 119 -18.52 12.91 -3.43
C GLY A 119 -18.35 11.76 -2.41
N HIS A 120 -18.69 12.06 -1.17
CA HIS A 120 -18.86 11.03 -0.15
C HIS A 120 -20.16 10.23 -0.43
N PRO A 121 -20.21 8.90 -0.18
CA PRO A 121 -19.20 8.04 0.46
C PRO A 121 -18.14 7.46 -0.50
N TRP A 122 -18.32 7.62 -1.81
CA TRP A 122 -17.54 6.93 -2.83
C TRP A 122 -16.05 7.27 -2.83
N ASN A 123 -15.68 8.53 -2.58
CA ASN A 123 -14.28 8.93 -2.44
C ASN A 123 -13.59 8.19 -1.28
N PHE A 124 -14.25 8.11 -0.12
CA PHE A 124 -13.75 7.34 1.01
C PHE A 124 -13.61 5.86 0.65
N LEU A 125 -14.61 5.26 0.00
CA LEU A 125 -14.55 3.86 -0.44
C LEU A 125 -13.44 3.60 -1.46
N LEU A 126 -13.15 4.53 -2.37
CA LEU A 126 -12.04 4.42 -3.31
C LEU A 126 -10.69 4.49 -2.61
N MET A 127 -10.53 5.42 -1.67
CA MET A 127 -9.31 5.53 -0.87
C MET A 127 -9.09 4.30 0.00
N ALA A 128 -10.16 3.82 0.63
CA ALA A 128 -10.19 2.58 1.37
C ALA A 128 -9.78 1.40 0.47
N SER A 129 -10.38 1.27 -0.71
CA SER A 129 -10.07 0.20 -1.67
C SER A 129 -8.60 0.24 -2.12
N TRP A 130 -8.03 1.43 -2.36
CA TRP A 130 -6.59 1.56 -2.65
C TRP A 130 -5.74 1.01 -1.49
N PHE A 131 -6.06 1.39 -0.25
CA PHE A 131 -5.33 0.93 0.93
C PHE A 131 -5.43 -0.59 1.11
N PHE A 132 -6.61 -1.15 0.89
CA PHE A 132 -6.85 -2.60 0.85
C PHE A 132 -5.96 -3.29 -0.18
N MET A 133 -5.88 -2.75 -1.40
CA MET A 133 -5.05 -3.34 -2.47
C MET A 133 -3.56 -3.30 -2.15
N VAL A 134 -3.06 -2.25 -1.49
CA VAL A 134 -1.68 -2.21 -1.00
C VAL A 134 -1.43 -3.35 0.01
N HIS A 135 -2.35 -3.58 0.94
CA HIS A 135 -2.22 -4.64 1.95
C HIS A 135 -2.29 -6.04 1.33
N ILE A 136 -3.21 -6.24 0.37
CA ILE A 136 -3.30 -7.47 -0.40
C ILE A 136 -2.01 -7.72 -1.17
N SER A 137 -1.45 -6.73 -1.87
CA SER A 137 -0.18 -6.92 -2.61
C SER A 137 0.97 -7.33 -1.68
N ILE A 138 1.19 -6.60 -0.57
CA ILE A 138 2.26 -6.92 0.39
C ILE A 138 2.09 -8.32 0.97
N SER A 139 0.88 -8.68 1.39
CA SER A 139 0.65 -9.95 2.09
C SER A 139 0.60 -11.15 1.15
N THR A 140 0.06 -10.97 -0.06
CA THR A 140 0.08 -12.04 -1.07
C THR A 140 1.48 -12.33 -1.58
N ASN A 141 2.41 -11.37 -1.50
CA ASN A 141 3.83 -11.61 -1.75
C ASN A 141 4.48 -12.55 -0.72
N CYS A 142 3.92 -12.72 0.48
CA CYS A 142 4.41 -13.69 1.48
C CYS A 142 4.10 -15.15 1.08
N VAL A 143 2.99 -15.40 0.38
CA VAL A 143 2.54 -16.76 0.02
C VAL A 143 3.55 -17.48 -0.89
N PRO A 144 4.12 -16.85 -1.95
CA PRO A 144 5.23 -17.42 -2.72
C PRO A 144 6.46 -17.79 -1.89
N PHE A 145 6.80 -17.02 -0.86
CA PHE A 145 7.94 -17.35 0.01
C PHE A 145 7.67 -18.62 0.82
N ILE A 146 6.47 -18.74 1.40
CA ILE A 146 6.07 -19.95 2.14
C ILE A 146 6.05 -21.16 1.19
N TYR A 147 5.50 -21.00 -0.01
CA TYR A 147 5.53 -22.06 -1.03
C TYR A 147 6.96 -22.51 -1.35
N ARG A 148 7.89 -21.56 -1.63
CA ARG A 148 9.29 -21.89 -1.92
C ARG A 148 9.97 -22.57 -0.73
N TYR A 149 9.71 -22.12 0.49
CA TYR A 149 10.24 -22.75 1.71
C TYR A 149 9.77 -24.21 1.85
N LEU A 150 8.48 -24.48 1.64
CA LEU A 150 7.93 -25.84 1.73
C LEU A 150 8.52 -26.77 0.66
N VAL A 151 8.67 -26.29 -0.57
CA VAL A 151 9.21 -27.08 -1.67
C VAL A 151 10.71 -27.32 -1.52
N ILE A 152 11.50 -26.27 -1.22
CA ILE A 152 12.97 -26.34 -1.20
C ILE A 152 13.49 -26.91 0.13
N CYS A 153 13.05 -26.36 1.25
CA CYS A 153 13.62 -26.69 2.56
C CYS A 153 12.94 -27.89 3.23
N ARG A 154 11.69 -28.19 2.87
CA ARG A 154 10.93 -29.31 3.45
C ARG A 154 10.68 -30.45 2.46
N SER A 155 11.08 -30.30 1.20
CA SER A 155 10.83 -31.28 0.13
C SER A 155 9.36 -31.69 0.02
N ARG A 156 8.43 -30.80 0.42
CA ARG A 156 6.99 -31.05 0.36
C ARG A 156 6.45 -30.51 -0.94
N ALA A 157 5.94 -31.39 -1.79
CA ALA A 157 5.21 -30.99 -2.98
C ALA A 157 3.91 -30.30 -2.55
N VAL A 158 3.80 -29.00 -2.82
CA VAL A 158 2.58 -28.24 -2.58
C VAL A 158 1.75 -28.24 -3.86
N SER A 159 0.53 -28.77 -3.80
CA SER A 159 -0.37 -28.77 -4.95
C SER A 159 -0.83 -27.35 -5.28
N ALA A 160 -1.24 -27.11 -6.53
CA ALA A 160 -1.78 -25.81 -6.93
C ALA A 160 -3.02 -25.42 -6.10
N PHE A 161 -3.83 -26.42 -5.70
CA PHE A 161 -4.98 -26.21 -4.84
C PHE A 161 -4.59 -25.77 -3.42
N GLN A 162 -3.57 -26.40 -2.82
CA GLN A 162 -3.04 -25.99 -1.52
C GLN A 162 -2.49 -24.55 -1.56
N TYR A 163 -1.75 -24.20 -2.62
CA TYR A 163 -1.30 -22.82 -2.83
C TYR A 163 -2.47 -21.83 -2.91
N PHE A 164 -3.51 -22.17 -3.68
CA PHE A 164 -4.70 -21.34 -3.81
C PHE A 164 -5.42 -21.17 -2.47
N LEU A 165 -5.56 -22.23 -1.67
CA LEU A 165 -6.13 -22.14 -0.32
C LEU A 165 -5.32 -21.21 0.59
N MET A 166 -4.00 -21.27 0.55
CA MET A 166 -3.14 -20.34 1.31
C MET A 166 -3.38 -18.89 0.89
N LEU A 167 -3.54 -18.64 -0.42
CA LEU A 167 -3.83 -17.32 -0.96
C LEU A 167 -5.20 -16.80 -0.51
N VAL A 168 -6.24 -17.63 -0.60
CA VAL A 168 -7.61 -17.29 -0.17
C VAL A 168 -7.65 -17.01 1.33
N ALA A 169 -7.00 -17.85 2.14
CA ALA A 169 -6.93 -17.63 3.58
C ALA A 169 -6.25 -16.30 3.93
N CYS A 170 -5.13 -15.99 3.28
CA CYS A 170 -4.43 -14.71 3.44
C CYS A 170 -5.32 -13.53 3.05
N ALA A 171 -5.96 -13.60 1.88
CA ALA A 171 -6.87 -12.55 1.39
C ALA A 171 -8.09 -12.36 2.31
N LEU A 172 -8.66 -13.44 2.86
CA LEU A 172 -9.82 -13.38 3.75
C LEU A 172 -9.47 -12.68 5.07
N VAL A 173 -8.33 -13.01 5.68
CA VAL A 173 -7.87 -12.33 6.92
C VAL A 173 -7.72 -10.82 6.68
N ILE A 174 -7.11 -10.43 5.56
CA ILE A 174 -6.93 -9.02 5.20
C ILE A 174 -8.27 -8.35 4.93
N THR A 175 -9.20 -9.04 4.26
CA THR A 175 -10.54 -8.52 3.97
C THR A 175 -11.32 -8.26 5.26
N VAL A 176 -11.34 -9.21 6.20
CA VAL A 176 -12.00 -9.04 7.50
C VAL A 176 -11.38 -7.87 8.27
N TYR A 177 -10.06 -7.82 8.36
CA TYR A 177 -9.35 -6.72 8.99
C TYR A 177 -9.71 -5.38 8.35
N PHE A 178 -9.74 -5.33 7.02
CA PHE A 178 -10.01 -4.11 6.28
C PHE A 178 -11.46 -3.64 6.43
N CYS A 179 -12.42 -4.56 6.45
CA CYS A 179 -13.82 -4.25 6.75
C CYS A 179 -13.97 -3.64 8.15
N LEU A 180 -13.33 -4.23 9.16
CA LEU A 180 -13.34 -3.71 10.53
C LEU A 180 -12.64 -2.35 10.64
N LEU A 181 -11.50 -2.18 9.96
CA LEU A 181 -10.78 -0.92 9.91
C LEU A 181 -11.66 0.17 9.29
N THR A 182 -12.18 -0.09 8.09
CA THR A 182 -13.05 0.82 7.34
C THR A 182 -14.27 1.21 8.16
N TRP A 183 -14.93 0.23 8.79
CA TRP A 183 -16.06 0.46 9.70
C TRP A 183 -15.69 1.36 10.87
N SER A 184 -14.56 1.09 11.53
CA SER A 184 -14.11 1.85 12.70
C SER A 184 -13.60 3.26 12.39
N THR A 185 -13.12 3.49 11.17
CA THR A 185 -12.54 4.77 10.73
C THR A 185 -13.51 5.63 9.95
N TYR A 186 -14.68 5.11 9.58
CA TYR A 186 -15.67 5.87 8.81
C TYR A 186 -16.09 7.12 9.62
N PRO A 187 -15.72 8.32 9.17
CA PRO A 187 -15.90 9.52 9.99
C PRO A 187 -17.38 9.92 9.99
N PRO A 188 -17.94 10.33 11.14
CA PRO A 188 -19.21 11.06 11.16
C PRO A 188 -19.10 12.34 10.30
N GLU A 189 -20.21 12.76 9.69
CA GLU A 189 -20.25 13.92 8.77
C GLU A 189 -19.70 15.20 9.41
N GLU A 190 -20.00 15.44 10.69
CA GLU A 190 -19.48 16.60 11.42
C GLU A 190 -17.95 16.60 11.53
N GLN A 191 -17.36 15.44 11.81
CA GLN A 191 -15.90 15.29 11.90
C GLN A 191 -15.24 15.49 10.53
N GLN A 192 -15.91 15.05 9.46
CA GLN A 192 -15.44 15.27 8.09
C GLN A 192 -15.33 16.77 7.77
N ASN A 193 -16.34 17.56 8.15
CA ASN A 193 -16.33 19.01 7.95
C ASN A 193 -15.20 19.70 8.72
N ARG A 194 -14.94 19.28 9.97
CA ARG A 194 -13.82 19.82 10.77
C ARG A 194 -12.46 19.50 10.14
N ASN A 195 -12.26 18.24 9.75
CA ASN A 195 -11.04 17.80 9.07
C ASN A 195 -10.81 18.57 7.77
N TYR A 196 -11.89 18.86 7.06
CA TYR A 196 -11.84 19.62 5.83
C TYR A 196 -11.35 21.06 6.04
N THR A 197 -11.91 21.75 7.03
CA THR A 197 -11.45 23.10 7.41
C THR A 197 -9.96 23.10 7.80
N ALA A 198 -9.52 22.08 8.54
CA ALA A 198 -8.10 21.94 8.90
C ALA A 198 -7.22 21.81 7.65
N VAL A 199 -7.57 20.94 6.69
CA VAL A 199 -6.81 20.77 5.44
C VAL A 199 -6.75 22.05 4.62
N ILE A 200 -7.86 22.78 4.50
CA ILE A 200 -7.89 24.10 3.84
C ILE A 200 -6.86 25.05 4.48
N GLN A 201 -6.87 25.13 5.82
CA GLN A 201 -5.98 26.01 6.57
C GLN A 201 -4.51 25.61 6.39
N ILE A 202 -4.19 24.31 6.48
CA ILE A 202 -2.83 23.79 6.32
C ILE A 202 -2.28 24.04 4.92
N LEU A 203 -3.09 23.76 3.89
CA LEU A 203 -2.65 23.90 2.50
C LEU A 203 -2.67 25.34 2.01
N GLY A 204 -3.25 26.28 2.79
CA GLY A 204 -3.37 27.68 2.42
C GLY A 204 -4.14 27.89 1.11
N MET A 205 -5.01 26.94 0.75
CA MET A 205 -5.78 27.01 -0.50
C MET A 205 -7.07 27.77 -0.23
N LYS A 206 -7.28 28.88 -0.94
CA LYS A 206 -8.65 29.38 -1.16
C LYS A 206 -9.34 28.37 -2.06
N LEU A 207 -10.18 27.53 -1.46
CA LEU A 207 -11.00 26.59 -2.21
C LEU A 207 -12.25 27.34 -2.68
N ASP A 208 -12.29 27.63 -3.98
CA ASP A 208 -13.46 28.27 -4.61
C ASP A 208 -14.72 27.39 -4.48
N HIS A 209 -14.54 26.07 -4.26
CA HIS A 209 -15.61 25.14 -3.95
C HIS A 209 -15.25 24.16 -2.82
N PRO A 210 -15.83 24.31 -1.62
CA PRO A 210 -15.56 23.44 -0.48
C PRO A 210 -15.95 21.97 -0.70
N SER A 211 -16.74 21.69 -1.73
CA SER A 211 -17.20 20.34 -2.06
C SER A 211 -16.15 19.46 -2.75
N GLN A 212 -15.06 20.03 -3.28
CA GLN A 212 -14.12 19.32 -4.16
C GLN A 212 -13.02 18.55 -3.42
N PHE A 213 -12.84 18.78 -2.12
CA PHE A 213 -11.84 18.09 -1.32
C PHE A 213 -12.56 17.42 -0.16
N ARG A 214 -12.72 16.11 -0.22
CA ARG A 214 -13.21 15.33 0.93
C ARG A 214 -12.08 14.46 1.43
N VAL A 215 -11.77 14.62 2.71
CA VAL A 215 -10.63 13.97 3.35
C VAL A 215 -11.04 12.55 3.77
N GLY A 216 -10.30 11.55 3.29
CA GLY A 216 -10.36 10.20 3.85
C GLY A 216 -9.51 10.18 5.11
N LEU A 217 -10.14 10.16 6.29
CA LEU A 217 -9.39 10.00 7.53
C LEU A 217 -9.19 8.50 7.79
N MET A 218 -7.99 8.00 7.49
CA MET A 218 -7.52 6.74 8.07
C MET A 218 -6.39 7.05 9.03
N THR A 219 -6.56 6.71 10.31
CA THR A 219 -5.48 6.81 11.29
C THR A 219 -4.43 5.74 10.98
N THR A 220 -3.40 6.11 10.22
CA THR A 220 -2.27 5.24 9.83
C THR A 220 -1.58 4.57 11.01
N SER A 221 -1.63 5.14 12.21
CA SER A 221 -1.04 4.54 13.41
C SER A 221 -1.58 3.15 13.70
N LYS A 222 -2.90 2.94 13.57
CA LYS A 222 -3.51 1.61 13.78
C LYS A 222 -3.11 0.64 12.66
N SER A 223 -3.05 1.13 11.43
CA SER A 223 -2.76 0.30 10.26
C SER A 223 -1.29 -0.12 10.17
N ILE A 224 -0.36 0.78 10.47
CA ILE A 224 1.09 0.50 10.47
C ILE A 224 1.45 -0.43 11.62
N THR A 225 0.91 -0.20 12.83
CA THR A 225 1.12 -1.12 13.95
C THR A 225 0.59 -2.52 13.63
N TRP A 226 -0.56 -2.62 12.96
CA TRP A 226 -1.10 -3.91 12.52
C TRP A 226 -0.22 -4.57 11.44
N LEU A 227 0.22 -3.82 10.43
CA LEU A 227 1.14 -4.30 9.39
C LEU A 227 2.43 -4.85 10.00
N LEU A 228 3.06 -4.08 10.89
CA LEU A 228 4.27 -4.51 11.61
C LEU A 228 3.98 -5.76 12.46
N THR A 229 2.82 -5.83 13.11
CA THR A 229 2.43 -7.00 13.89
C THR A 229 2.19 -8.21 13.01
N CYS A 230 1.57 -8.07 11.84
CA CYS A 230 1.35 -9.17 10.90
C CYS A 230 2.64 -9.63 10.23
N THR A 231 3.53 -8.71 9.84
CA THR A 231 4.87 -9.06 9.35
C THR A 231 5.66 -9.79 10.43
N TYR A 232 5.61 -9.30 11.68
CA TYR A 232 6.25 -9.92 12.83
C TYR A 232 5.66 -11.30 13.13
N ILE A 233 4.33 -11.45 13.18
CA ILE A 233 3.65 -12.74 13.40
C ILE A 233 3.96 -13.72 12.26
N THR A 234 4.03 -13.27 11.02
CA THR A 234 4.36 -14.13 9.88
C THR A 234 5.81 -14.59 9.96
N GLU A 235 6.75 -13.68 10.22
CA GLU A 235 8.17 -14.02 10.37
C GLU A 235 8.40 -14.95 11.58
N TYR A 236 7.77 -14.65 12.70
CA TYR A 236 7.91 -15.40 13.95
C TYR A 236 7.19 -16.75 13.88
N GLY A 237 5.99 -16.82 13.30
CA GLY A 237 5.25 -18.05 13.09
C GLY A 237 5.92 -19.01 12.10
N ILE A 238 6.72 -18.50 11.15
CA ILE A 238 7.56 -19.34 10.27
C ILE A 238 8.76 -19.91 11.03
N ARG A 239 9.32 -19.17 12.00
CA ARG A 239 10.46 -19.62 12.82
C ARG A 239 10.06 -20.50 14.02
N SER A 240 8.92 -20.22 14.63
CA SER A 240 8.45 -20.87 15.84
C SER A 240 7.54 -22.06 15.49
N ASN A 241 7.98 -23.27 15.84
CA ASN A 241 7.13 -24.46 15.83
C ASN A 241 6.18 -24.53 17.05
N ARG A 242 6.10 -23.48 17.90
CA ARG A 242 5.35 -23.51 19.16
C ARG A 242 4.26 -22.44 19.22
N ILE A 243 3.01 -22.91 19.36
CA ILE A 243 1.81 -22.09 19.54
C ILE A 243 1.89 -21.17 20.77
N SER A 244 2.68 -21.52 21.79
CA SER A 244 2.86 -20.72 23.02
C SER A 244 3.37 -19.30 22.76
N ASP A 245 4.14 -19.09 21.70
CA ASP A 245 4.78 -17.79 21.45
C ASP A 245 3.81 -16.79 20.81
N PHE A 246 2.70 -17.29 20.26
CA PHE A 246 1.64 -16.46 19.70
C PHE A 246 0.92 -15.62 20.78
N HIS A 247 0.90 -16.12 22.02
CA HIS A 247 0.27 -15.44 23.15
C HIS A 247 1.05 -14.18 23.60
N ALA A 248 2.37 -14.15 23.42
CA ALA A 248 3.20 -12.98 23.70
C ALA A 248 2.96 -11.84 22.71
N CYS A 249 2.69 -12.15 21.43
CA CYS A 249 2.30 -11.17 20.41
C CYS A 249 0.96 -10.49 20.71
N SER A 250 0.00 -11.22 21.27
CA SER A 250 -1.29 -10.64 21.68
C SER A 250 -1.13 -9.58 22.77
N GLN A 251 -0.14 -9.69 23.65
CA GLN A 251 0.10 -8.69 24.71
C GLN A 251 0.69 -7.38 24.18
N LEU A 252 1.39 -7.39 23.03
CA LEU A 252 1.85 -6.17 22.35
C LEU A 252 0.68 -5.32 21.82
N PHE A 253 -0.47 -5.93 21.50
CA PHE A 253 -1.69 -5.21 21.13
C PHE A 253 -2.25 -4.37 22.27
N ASP A 254 -2.20 -4.87 23.52
CA ASP A 254 -2.68 -4.14 24.70
C ASP A 254 -1.84 -2.89 24.98
N TYR A 255 -0.54 -2.90 24.69
CA TYR A 255 0.32 -1.71 24.84
C TYR A 255 -0.10 -0.55 23.92
N SER A 256 -0.67 -0.84 22.74
CA SER A 256 -1.20 0.19 21.85
C SER A 256 -2.45 0.88 22.41
N CYS A 257 -3.27 0.16 23.18
CA CYS A 257 -4.41 0.71 23.90
C CYS A 257 -3.98 1.56 25.11
N VAL A 258 -2.94 1.15 25.83
CA VAL A 258 -2.35 1.92 26.94
C VAL A 258 -1.72 3.22 26.43
N TRP A 259 -1.08 3.21 25.26
CA TRP A 259 -0.53 4.41 24.63
C TRP A 259 -1.61 5.47 24.36
N HIS A 260 -2.82 5.04 23.95
CA HIS A 260 -3.92 5.97 23.66
C HIS A 260 -4.46 6.67 24.92
N LYS A 261 -4.51 6.00 26.08
CA LYS A 261 -4.94 6.62 27.35
C LYS A 261 -3.96 7.70 27.82
N ASN A 262 -2.65 7.46 27.69
CA ASN A 262 -1.62 8.44 28.10
C ASN A 262 -1.47 9.60 27.11
N THR A 263 -1.85 9.43 25.84
CA THR A 263 -1.83 10.53 24.86
C THR A 263 -2.81 11.66 25.16
N LYS A 264 -3.94 11.43 25.85
CA LYS A 264 -4.89 12.51 26.20
C LYS A 264 -4.31 13.54 27.19
N VAL A 265 -3.50 13.10 28.14
CA VAL A 265 -2.87 13.97 29.15
C VAL A 265 -1.62 14.66 28.57
N CYS A 266 -0.91 13.98 27.67
CA CYS A 266 0.24 14.55 26.97
C CYS A 266 -0.18 15.53 25.85
N SER A 267 -1.33 15.31 25.19
CA SER A 267 -1.76 16.15 24.06
C SER A 267 -2.11 17.57 24.49
N THR A 268 -2.57 17.80 25.72
CA THR A 268 -2.90 19.16 26.20
C THR A 268 -1.64 20.00 26.40
N ARG A 269 -0.60 19.40 27.01
CA ARG A 269 0.70 20.05 27.26
C ARG A 269 1.54 20.21 25.98
N ILE A 270 1.46 19.22 25.08
CA ILE A 270 2.07 19.31 23.75
C ILE A 270 1.33 20.35 22.92
N ALA A 271 -0.01 20.43 22.94
CA ALA A 271 -0.75 21.46 22.19
C ALA A 271 -0.36 22.90 22.60
N GLU A 272 -0.10 23.13 23.89
CA GLU A 272 0.43 24.42 24.38
C GLU A 272 1.85 24.71 23.89
N LEU A 273 2.76 23.74 23.96
CA LEU A 273 4.14 23.90 23.49
C LEU A 273 4.27 23.95 21.96
N THR A 274 3.30 23.38 21.24
CA THR A 274 3.32 23.34 19.77
C THR A 274 2.76 24.64 19.19
N LYS A 275 1.90 25.38 19.91
CA LYS A 275 1.24 26.60 19.42
C LYS A 275 2.20 27.71 18.94
N THR A 276 3.42 27.78 19.48
CA THR A 276 4.45 28.77 19.09
C THR A 276 5.51 28.23 18.11
N ARG A 277 5.53 26.92 17.84
CA ARG A 277 6.51 26.25 16.95
C ARG A 277 5.87 25.46 15.78
N SER A 278 4.53 25.44 15.70
CA SER A 278 3.77 24.48 14.88
C SER A 278 3.87 24.73 13.38
N GLU A 279 3.82 25.97 12.90
CA GLU A 279 3.60 26.16 11.46
C GLU A 279 4.77 25.73 10.59
N SER A 280 6.01 25.93 11.03
CA SER A 280 7.20 25.53 10.27
C SER A 280 7.47 24.03 10.39
N THR A 281 7.24 23.45 11.57
CA THR A 281 7.45 22.02 11.84
C THR A 281 6.40 21.17 11.14
N THR A 282 5.12 21.54 11.19
CA THR A 282 4.03 20.82 10.50
C THR A 282 4.25 20.79 8.98
N LYS A 283 4.69 21.91 8.38
CA LYS A 283 5.04 21.96 6.95
C LYS A 283 6.20 21.02 6.61
N LEU A 284 7.22 20.94 7.46
CA LEU A 284 8.35 20.04 7.26
C LEU A 284 7.91 18.56 7.34
N TYR A 285 7.12 18.19 8.34
CA TYR A 285 6.62 16.82 8.49
C TYR A 285 5.72 16.40 7.34
N SER A 286 4.84 17.28 6.86
CA SER A 286 4.00 17.00 5.70
C SER A 286 4.86 16.75 4.46
N ASN A 287 5.92 17.54 4.22
CA ASN A 287 6.81 17.31 3.08
C ASN A 287 7.52 15.95 3.19
N ILE A 288 8.06 15.62 4.37
CA ILE A 288 8.72 14.33 4.61
C ILE A 288 7.76 13.16 4.36
N ALA A 289 6.51 13.26 4.84
CA ALA A 289 5.50 12.22 4.66
C ALA A 289 5.21 11.97 3.17
N VAL A 290 5.09 13.03 2.36
CA VAL A 290 4.90 12.90 0.90
C VAL A 290 6.09 12.22 0.22
N PHE A 291 7.32 12.54 0.63
CA PHE A 291 8.50 11.88 0.06
C PHE A 291 8.65 10.43 0.53
N ALA A 292 8.24 10.13 1.76
CA ALA A 292 8.29 8.77 2.33
C ALA A 292 7.30 7.80 1.66
N THR A 293 6.23 8.32 1.03
CA THR A 293 5.24 7.48 0.34
C THR A 293 5.64 7.11 -1.08
N ILE A 294 6.55 7.87 -1.70
CA ILE A 294 7.02 7.61 -3.07
C ILE A 294 7.56 6.17 -3.21
N PRO A 295 8.46 5.66 -2.35
CA PRO A 295 8.95 4.28 -2.46
C PRO A 295 7.86 3.21 -2.32
N LEU A 296 6.79 3.48 -1.57
CA LEU A 296 5.69 2.52 -1.38
C LEU A 296 4.93 2.27 -2.69
N HIS A 297 4.79 3.29 -3.52
CA HIS A 297 4.13 3.15 -4.83
C HIS A 297 4.98 2.39 -5.85
N TRP A 298 6.28 2.25 -5.61
CA TRP A 298 7.20 1.53 -6.51
C TRP A 298 7.19 0.00 -6.31
N VAL A 299 6.53 -0.51 -5.26
CA VAL A 299 6.43 -1.96 -4.99
C VAL A 299 6.02 -2.78 -6.22
N PRO A 300 4.99 -2.41 -7.01
CA PRO A 300 4.58 -3.17 -8.19
C PRO A 300 5.57 -3.12 -9.37
N LEU A 301 6.60 -2.25 -9.32
CA LEU A 301 7.68 -2.20 -10.31
C LEU A 301 8.82 -3.14 -9.90
N PHE A 302 9.14 -3.19 -8.60
CA PHE A 302 10.21 -4.05 -8.11
C PHE A 302 9.93 -5.53 -8.37
N ASN A 303 8.68 -5.97 -8.23
CA ASN A 303 8.31 -7.35 -8.46
C ASN A 303 8.70 -7.86 -9.87
N PRO A 304 8.27 -7.23 -10.98
CA PRO A 304 8.67 -7.67 -12.32
C PRO A 304 10.17 -7.48 -12.58
N ILE A 305 10.79 -6.40 -12.10
CA ILE A 305 12.23 -6.16 -12.29
C ILE A 305 13.06 -7.27 -11.65
N VAL A 306 12.81 -7.56 -10.37
CA VAL A 306 13.51 -8.59 -9.61
C VAL A 306 13.24 -9.97 -10.23
N THR A 307 11.99 -10.25 -10.63
CA THR A 307 11.62 -11.52 -11.25
C THR A 307 12.36 -11.75 -12.58
N ILE A 308 12.42 -10.73 -13.45
CA ILE A 308 13.16 -10.79 -14.73
C ILE A 308 14.65 -10.99 -14.48
N TRP A 309 15.22 -10.30 -13.49
CA TRP A 309 16.64 -10.37 -13.15
C TRP A 309 17.06 -11.74 -12.59
N VAL A 310 16.25 -12.29 -11.68
CA VAL A 310 16.56 -13.53 -10.96
C VAL A 310 16.35 -14.77 -11.84
N ILE A 311 15.29 -14.80 -12.64
CA ILE A 311 14.92 -16.00 -13.41
C ILE A 311 15.79 -16.10 -14.67
N LYS A 312 16.72 -17.06 -14.66
CA LYS A 312 17.73 -17.25 -15.72
C LYS A 312 17.15 -17.31 -17.15
N PRO A 313 16.06 -18.06 -17.44
CA PRO A 313 15.41 -18.01 -18.76
C PRO A 313 14.97 -16.61 -19.19
N TYR A 314 14.50 -15.78 -18.25
CA TYR A 314 13.99 -14.43 -18.54
C TYR A 314 15.15 -13.45 -18.75
N ARG A 315 16.15 -13.47 -17.87
CA ARG A 315 17.35 -12.63 -17.99
C ARG A 315 18.11 -12.85 -19.30
N ARG A 316 18.19 -14.11 -19.78
CA ARG A 316 18.86 -14.46 -21.04
C ARG A 316 18.29 -13.74 -22.26
N VAL A 317 17.03 -13.32 -22.21
CA VAL A 317 16.41 -12.53 -23.29
C VAL A 317 17.05 -11.14 -23.39
N PHE A 318 17.51 -10.57 -22.28
CA PHE A 318 18.08 -9.21 -22.22
C PHE A 318 19.60 -9.18 -22.31
N THR A 319 20.31 -10.21 -21.84
CA THR A 319 21.78 -10.17 -21.78
C THR A 319 22.49 -10.43 -23.11
N CYS A 320 21.79 -10.45 -24.25
CA CYS A 320 22.34 -10.75 -25.59
C CYS A 320 23.19 -12.02 -25.70
N THR A 321 23.23 -12.86 -24.66
CA THR A 321 24.04 -14.08 -24.59
C THR A 321 23.38 -15.24 -25.36
N ALA A 322 22.43 -14.91 -26.24
CA ALA A 322 21.55 -15.81 -26.97
C ALA A 322 22.19 -16.46 -28.21
N ARG A 323 23.52 -16.50 -28.31
CA ARG A 323 24.23 -17.07 -29.48
C ARG A 323 24.97 -18.39 -29.24
N LYS A 324 24.64 -19.13 -28.18
CA LYS A 324 24.94 -20.56 -28.16
C LYS A 324 23.62 -21.31 -28.19
N PRO A 325 23.21 -21.89 -29.34
CA PRO A 325 22.10 -22.82 -29.36
C PRO A 325 22.37 -23.83 -28.26
N ILE A 326 21.38 -24.04 -27.39
CA ILE A 326 21.38 -25.19 -26.48
C ILE A 326 21.28 -26.37 -27.43
N PHE A 327 22.43 -26.89 -27.85
CA PHE A 327 22.48 -28.14 -28.58
C PHE A 327 21.66 -29.12 -27.73
N PRO A 328 20.67 -29.81 -28.33
CA PRO A 328 20.02 -30.89 -27.62
C PRO A 328 21.16 -31.76 -27.13
N ILE A 329 21.26 -31.91 -25.81
CA ILE A 329 22.10 -32.94 -25.23
C ILE A 329 21.58 -34.19 -25.89
N SER A 330 22.29 -34.64 -26.91
CA SER A 330 22.19 -35.98 -27.42
C SER A 330 22.35 -36.82 -26.17
N THR A 331 21.24 -37.35 -25.67
CA THR A 331 21.25 -38.55 -24.87
C THR A 331 21.80 -39.61 -25.80
N GLY A 332 23.11 -39.56 -26.01
CA GLY A 332 23.92 -40.67 -26.44
C GLY A 332 23.73 -41.69 -25.35
N VAL A 333 22.63 -42.44 -25.45
CA VAL A 333 22.61 -43.86 -25.17
C VAL A 333 23.67 -44.42 -26.11
N SER A 334 24.93 -44.23 -25.72
CA SER A 334 26.05 -44.97 -26.23
C SER A 334 25.77 -46.37 -25.71
N GLY A 335 25.28 -47.21 -26.62
CA GLY A 335 25.05 -48.61 -26.36
C GLY A 335 26.30 -49.19 -25.73
N THR A 336 26.20 -49.57 -24.47
CA THR A 336 27.09 -50.60 -23.95
C THR A 336 26.46 -51.91 -24.34
N ALA A 337 27.17 -52.55 -25.26
CA ALA A 337 26.92 -53.83 -25.88
C ALA A 337 26.27 -54.87 -24.96
N ALA A 338 25.42 -55.67 -25.61
CA ALA A 338 25.13 -57.02 -25.21
C ALA A 338 26.40 -57.75 -24.72
N SER A 339 26.36 -58.21 -23.47
CA SER A 339 27.03 -59.45 -23.08
C SER A 339 25.93 -60.46 -22.83
N ALA A 340 25.67 -61.26 -23.86
CA ALA A 340 24.99 -62.53 -23.71
C ALA A 340 25.87 -63.42 -22.82
N HIS A 341 25.47 -63.62 -21.57
CA HIS A 341 25.90 -64.79 -20.82
C HIS A 341 24.69 -65.71 -20.68
N SER A 342 24.57 -66.60 -21.65
CA SER A 342 23.95 -67.90 -21.47
C SER A 342 24.61 -68.58 -20.27
N ASN A 343 23.82 -68.95 -19.27
CA ASN A 343 24.16 -70.07 -18.41
C ASN A 343 22.92 -70.97 -18.33
N ALA A 344 22.89 -71.91 -19.27
CA ALA A 344 22.10 -73.12 -19.18
C ALA A 344 22.83 -74.09 -18.23
N GLY A 345 22.06 -74.83 -17.43
CA GLY A 345 22.49 -76.08 -16.82
C GLY A 345 22.89 -76.01 -15.34
N ASN A 346 21.95 -76.34 -14.45
CA ASN A 346 21.99 -77.62 -13.72
C ASN A 346 20.69 -77.77 -12.89
N THR A 347 19.82 -78.76 -13.11
CA THR A 347 19.93 -80.21 -12.78
C THR A 347 19.70 -80.50 -11.29
N GLN A 348 18.66 -81.31 -11.01
CA GLN A 348 18.40 -82.16 -9.81
C GLN A 348 18.12 -81.43 -8.48
N ASP A 349 17.13 -81.76 -7.65
CA ASP A 349 16.24 -82.93 -7.48
C ASP A 349 14.83 -82.49 -7.02
#